data_AF-E5FQH0-F1
#
_entry.id   AF-E5FQH0-F1
#
_cell.length_a   1.000
_cell.length_b   1.000
_cell.length_c   1.000
_cell.angle_alpha   90.00
_cell.angle_beta   90.00
_cell.angle_gamma   90.00
#
_symmetry.space_group_name_H-M   'P 1'
#
loop_
_entity.id
_entity.type
_entity.pdbx_description
1 polymer ?
#
loop_
_entity_poly.entity_id
_entity_poly.type
_entity_poly.pdbx_seq_one_letter_code
_entity_poly.pdbx_strand_id
1 'polypeptide(L)'
;WSVGELTGDNQLHISESSPALHYGQQGFEGLKAYRTKGGSIQLFRPDQNAARLQNTARRLCMAEVPTEMFIDAVKQVVKANEDFVPPYGTGATLYLRPLLIGVGDVIGVKPADEYIFTVFAMPVGSYFKGGLAPSKFVISRDYDRAAPLGTGGAKVGGNYAASLQAEVGAKA
;
A
#
# COMPACT_ATOMS: atom_id res chain seq x y z
N TRP A 1 -17.50 5.75 -6.62
CA TRP A 1 -16.65 6.41 -5.63
C TRP A 1 -17.27 7.72 -5.23
N SER A 2 -17.34 8.03 -3.93
CA SER A 2 -17.62 9.40 -3.47
C SER A 2 -16.42 10.32 -3.75
N VAL A 3 -16.56 11.62 -3.49
CA VAL A 3 -15.47 12.60 -3.65
C VAL A 3 -14.28 12.31 -2.72
N GLY A 4 -14.53 11.66 -1.57
CA GLY A 4 -13.55 11.46 -0.51
C GLY A 4 -13.41 12.67 0.40
N GLU A 5 -12.78 12.48 1.55
CA GLU A 5 -12.50 13.52 2.54
C GLU A 5 -11.21 13.22 3.30
N LEU A 6 -10.64 14.24 3.93
CA LEU A 6 -9.57 14.08 4.90
C LEU A 6 -10.18 13.94 6.29
N THR A 7 -9.74 12.92 7.04
CA THR A 7 -10.17 12.71 8.42
C THR A 7 -8.96 12.58 9.34
N GLY A 8 -9.12 13.00 10.59
CA GLY A 8 -8.15 12.76 11.66
C GLY A 8 -8.32 11.39 12.32
N ASP A 9 -9.41 10.67 12.05
CA ASP A 9 -9.63 9.32 12.57
C ASP A 9 -8.73 8.33 11.81
N ASN A 10 -7.85 7.66 12.55
CA ASN A 10 -6.93 6.66 12.01
C ASN A 10 -7.46 5.23 12.19
N GLN A 11 -8.68 5.06 12.71
CA GLN A 11 -9.35 3.77 12.83
C GLN A 11 -10.36 3.59 11.70
N LEU A 12 -10.39 2.39 11.12
CA LEU A 12 -11.41 2.02 10.15
C LEU A 12 -12.56 1.32 10.88
N HIS A 13 -13.76 1.85 10.72
CA HIS A 13 -15.00 1.28 11.27
C HIS A 13 -15.70 0.51 10.16
N ILE A 14 -15.52 -0.81 10.14
CA ILE A 14 -16.05 -1.70 9.09
C ILE A 14 -16.81 -2.87 9.72
N SER A 15 -17.72 -3.47 8.96
CA SER A 15 -18.42 -4.69 9.39
C SER A 15 -17.40 -5.77 9.77
N GLU A 16 -17.67 -6.49 10.85
CA GLU A 16 -16.88 -7.66 11.25
C GLU A 16 -16.90 -8.76 10.18
N SER A 17 -17.90 -8.77 9.30
CA SER A 17 -18.02 -9.72 8.19
C SER A 17 -17.39 -9.22 6.88
N SER A 18 -16.64 -8.12 6.91
CA SER A 18 -16.02 -7.55 5.71
C SER A 18 -15.10 -8.55 4.97
N PRO A 19 -15.21 -8.70 3.63
CA PRO A 19 -14.38 -9.63 2.85
C PRO A 19 -12.86 -9.41 2.98
N ALA A 20 -12.42 -8.19 3.25
CA ALA A 20 -11.01 -7.90 3.52
C ALA A 20 -10.46 -8.60 4.78
N LEU A 21 -11.32 -8.88 5.78
CA LEU A 21 -10.96 -9.55 7.03
C LEU A 21 -10.94 -11.08 6.88
N HIS A 22 -11.88 -11.64 6.11
CA HIS A 22 -12.08 -13.10 6.03
C HIS A 22 -11.46 -13.75 4.79
N TYR A 23 -11.50 -13.06 3.65
CA TYR A 23 -11.16 -13.64 2.34
C TYR A 23 -10.02 -12.91 1.63
N GLY A 24 -9.37 -11.97 2.31
CA GLY A 24 -8.18 -11.29 1.81
C GLY A 24 -8.44 -10.41 0.58
N GLN A 25 -9.68 -9.92 0.39
CA GLN A 25 -10.02 -8.99 -0.69
C GLN A 25 -9.45 -7.58 -0.41
N GLN A 26 -8.12 -7.47 -0.51
CA GLN A 26 -7.37 -6.27 -0.18
C GLN A 26 -6.15 -6.08 -1.09
N GLY A 27 -5.94 -4.84 -1.54
CA GLY A 27 -4.78 -4.40 -2.32
C GLY A 27 -4.19 -3.12 -1.74
N PHE A 28 -2.89 -2.90 -1.94
CA PHE A 28 -2.25 -1.68 -1.44
C PHE A 28 -1.15 -1.19 -2.36
N GLU A 29 -0.75 0.06 -2.15
CA GLU A 29 0.35 0.69 -2.86
C GLU A 29 1.42 1.24 -1.92
N GLY A 30 2.54 1.63 -2.50
CA GLY A 30 3.64 2.24 -1.77
C GLY A 30 4.38 3.23 -2.64
N LEU A 31 4.38 4.48 -2.23
CA LEU A 31 5.05 5.57 -2.90
C LEU A 31 5.58 6.58 -1.88
N LYS A 32 6.35 7.56 -2.36
CA LYS A 32 7.07 8.50 -1.49
C LYS A 32 6.92 9.91 -2.01
N ALA A 33 6.84 10.84 -1.07
CA ALA A 33 7.00 12.27 -1.30
C ALA A 33 8.37 12.73 -0.80
N TYR A 34 9.01 13.59 -1.58
CA TYR A 34 10.38 14.05 -1.38
C TYR A 34 10.40 15.58 -1.35
N ARG A 35 11.04 16.16 -0.32
CA ARG A 35 11.37 17.58 -0.33
C ARG A 35 12.62 17.81 -1.19
N THR A 36 12.50 18.68 -2.18
CA THR A 36 13.62 19.06 -3.05
C THR A 36 14.51 20.10 -2.36
N LYS A 37 15.71 20.34 -2.90
CA LYS A 37 16.61 21.40 -2.43
C LYS A 37 15.96 22.79 -2.46
N GLY A 38 15.04 23.02 -3.42
CA GLY A 38 14.28 24.27 -3.55
C GLY A 38 13.04 24.36 -2.67
N GLY A 39 12.81 23.39 -1.76
CA GLY A 39 11.69 23.37 -0.82
C GLY A 39 10.40 22.76 -1.36
N SER A 40 10.24 22.65 -2.68
CA SER A 40 9.07 21.99 -3.28
C SER A 40 8.99 20.51 -2.95
N ILE A 41 7.78 19.95 -2.97
CA ILE A 41 7.54 18.53 -2.74
C ILE A 41 7.22 17.82 -4.05
N GLN A 42 7.87 16.68 -4.28
CA GLN A 42 7.69 15.87 -5.47
C GLN A 42 7.24 14.45 -5.13
N LEU A 43 6.36 13.91 -5.98
CA LEU A 43 5.93 12.53 -5.98
C LEU A 43 6.58 11.81 -7.15
N PHE A 44 7.15 10.63 -6.91
CA PHE A 44 7.79 9.86 -7.97
C PHE A 44 6.79 8.91 -8.65
N ARG A 45 6.40 9.23 -9.88
CA ARG A 45 5.53 8.42 -10.76
C ARG A 45 4.24 7.88 -10.09
N PRO A 46 3.44 8.73 -9.42
CA PRO A 46 2.21 8.27 -8.76
C PRO A 46 1.18 7.64 -9.71
N ASP A 47 1.24 8.00 -11.00
CA ASP A 47 0.46 7.39 -12.08
C ASP A 47 0.71 5.88 -12.24
N GLN A 48 1.95 5.43 -12.01
CA GLN A 48 2.30 4.00 -12.10
C GLN A 48 1.78 3.22 -10.90
N ASN A 49 1.76 3.85 -9.72
CA ASN A 49 1.14 3.26 -8.54
C ASN A 49 -0.37 3.12 -8.75
N ALA A 50 -1.04 4.13 -9.33
CA ALA A 50 -2.45 4.05 -9.68
C ALA A 50 -2.73 2.91 -10.66
N ALA A 51 -1.98 2.82 -11.76
CA ALA A 51 -2.12 1.76 -12.76
C ALA A 51 -1.90 0.35 -12.15
N ARG A 52 -0.95 0.22 -11.22
CA ARG A 52 -0.71 -1.07 -10.54
C ARG A 52 -1.80 -1.41 -9.52
N LEU A 53 -2.39 -0.42 -8.85
CA LEU A 53 -3.54 -0.65 -7.98
C LEU A 53 -4.77 -1.09 -8.79
N GLN A 54 -5.00 -0.50 -9.97
CA GLN A 54 -6.04 -0.92 -10.91
C GLN A 54 -5.84 -2.37 -11.40
N ASN A 55 -4.60 -2.75 -11.73
CA ASN A 55 -4.28 -4.15 -12.03
C ASN A 55 -4.58 -5.09 -10.85
N THR A 56 -4.29 -4.65 -9.63
CA THR A 56 -4.60 -5.41 -8.41
C THR A 56 -6.10 -5.53 -8.19
N ALA A 57 -6.85 -4.44 -8.38
CA ALA A 57 -8.31 -4.42 -8.28
C ALA A 57 -8.95 -5.39 -9.28
N ARG A 58 -8.51 -5.39 -10.55
CA ARG A 58 -8.94 -6.38 -11.55
C ARG A 58 -8.68 -7.82 -11.11
N ARG A 59 -7.48 -8.11 -10.57
CA ARG A 59 -7.12 -9.47 -10.13
C ARG A 59 -8.01 -9.99 -8.98
N LEU A 60 -8.53 -9.08 -8.15
CA LEU A 60 -9.37 -9.37 -6.98
C LEU A 60 -10.85 -9.01 -7.18
N CYS A 61 -11.28 -8.72 -8.41
CA CYS A 61 -12.65 -8.31 -8.74
C CYS A 61 -13.16 -7.11 -7.91
N MET A 62 -12.29 -6.14 -7.63
CA MET A 62 -12.62 -4.92 -6.88
C MET A 62 -12.91 -3.76 -7.82
N ALA A 63 -13.63 -2.73 -7.34
CA ALA A 63 -13.79 -1.49 -8.07
C ALA A 63 -12.43 -0.79 -8.29
N GLU A 64 -12.16 -0.38 -9.53
CA GLU A 64 -10.93 0.35 -9.87
C GLU A 64 -11.00 1.80 -9.37
N VAL A 65 -9.94 2.27 -8.73
CA VAL A 65 -9.79 3.69 -8.37
C VAL A 65 -9.29 4.46 -9.61
N PRO A 66 -10.02 5.47 -10.11
CA PRO A 66 -9.57 6.27 -11.24
C PRO A 66 -8.20 6.92 -10.97
N THR A 67 -7.34 6.98 -11.99
CA THR A 67 -5.97 7.50 -11.85
C THR A 67 -5.94 8.92 -11.29
N GLU A 68 -6.84 9.79 -11.75
CA GLU A 68 -6.94 11.17 -11.28
C GLU A 68 -7.32 11.24 -9.80
N MET A 69 -8.30 10.44 -9.37
CA MET A 69 -8.71 10.34 -7.97
C MET A 69 -7.59 9.82 -7.08
N PHE A 70 -6.84 8.81 -7.52
CA PHE A 70 -5.68 8.29 -6.78
C PHE A 70 -4.61 9.38 -6.60
N ILE A 71 -4.25 10.08 -7.68
CA ILE A 71 -3.21 11.12 -7.65
C ILE A 71 -3.67 12.30 -6.79
N ASP A 72 -4.94 12.70 -6.90
CA ASP A 72 -5.50 13.79 -6.10
C ASP A 72 -5.51 13.45 -4.60
N ALA A 73 -6.02 12.27 -4.22
CA ALA A 73 -6.01 11.81 -2.82
C ALA A 73 -4.60 11.78 -2.23
N VAL A 74 -3.62 11.28 -2.99
CA VAL A 74 -2.21 11.30 -2.60
C VAL A 74 -1.70 12.74 -2.38
N LYS A 75 -2.00 13.66 -3.29
CA LYS A 75 -1.59 15.07 -3.17
C LYS A 75 -2.23 15.74 -1.96
N GLN A 76 -3.52 15.49 -1.71
CA GLN A 76 -4.24 16.02 -0.55
C GLN A 76 -3.61 15.55 0.77
N VAL A 77 -3.30 14.25 0.89
CA VAL A 77 -2.62 13.69 2.07
C VAL A 77 -1.25 14.30 2.27
N VAL A 78 -0.45 14.46 1.21
CA VAL A 78 0.86 15.11 1.32
C VAL A 78 0.73 16.56 1.76
N LYS A 79 -0.21 17.32 1.19
CA LYS A 79 -0.43 18.73 1.54
C LYS A 79 -0.88 18.89 2.99
N ALA A 80 -1.78 18.02 3.46
CA ALA A 80 -2.25 18.03 4.85
C ALA A 80 -1.16 17.62 5.87
N ASN A 81 -0.09 16.97 5.41
CA ASN A 81 1.00 16.46 6.25
C ASN A 81 2.36 17.00 5.80
N GLU A 82 2.40 18.19 5.20
CA GLU A 82 3.62 18.76 4.64
C GLU A 82 4.76 18.87 5.67
N ASP A 83 4.43 19.22 6.92
CA ASP A 83 5.40 19.35 8.01
C ASP A 83 6.12 18.03 8.34
N PHE A 84 5.51 16.89 7.99
CA PHE A 84 6.11 15.57 8.16
C PHE A 84 6.98 15.13 6.98
N VAL A 85 7.03 15.91 5.88
CA VAL A 85 7.93 15.62 4.76
C VAL A 85 9.36 15.99 5.15
N PRO A 86 10.27 15.01 5.29
CA PRO A 86 11.59 15.27 5.85
C PRO A 86 12.42 16.27 5.03
N PRO A 87 13.35 17.00 5.67
CA PRO A 87 14.20 17.95 4.98
C PRO A 87 15.05 17.30 3.88
N TYR A 88 15.30 18.08 2.83
CA TYR A 88 16.25 17.70 1.78
C TYR A 88 17.62 17.36 2.36
N GLY A 89 18.34 16.42 1.74
CA GLY A 89 19.69 16.01 2.13
C GLY A 89 19.76 14.96 3.24
N THR A 90 18.66 14.70 3.96
CA THR A 90 18.61 13.67 5.02
C THR A 90 18.50 12.24 4.49
N GLY A 91 18.07 12.07 3.23
CA GLY A 91 17.71 10.78 2.65
C GLY A 91 16.39 10.17 3.19
N ALA A 92 15.75 10.83 4.16
CA ALA A 92 14.44 10.46 4.67
C ALA A 92 13.34 10.97 3.73
N THR A 93 12.18 10.32 3.77
CA THR A 93 11.05 10.60 2.88
C THR A 93 9.73 10.47 3.62
N LEU A 94 8.67 11.12 3.16
CA LEU A 94 7.31 10.77 3.60
C LEU A 94 6.85 9.58 2.77
N TYR A 95 6.58 8.45 3.41
CA TYR A 95 6.03 7.27 2.74
C TYR A 95 4.50 7.30 2.81
N LEU A 96 3.87 6.99 1.69
CA LEU A 96 2.43 7.04 1.49
C LEU A 96 1.93 5.60 1.29
N ARG A 97 0.84 5.25 1.97
CA ARG A 97 0.18 3.95 1.89
C ARG A 97 -1.27 4.10 1.41
N PRO A 98 -1.50 4.07 0.09
CA PRO A 98 -2.82 3.81 -0.45
C PRO A 98 -3.24 2.36 -0.16
N LEU A 99 -4.47 2.18 0.27
CA LEU A 99 -5.08 0.90 0.63
C LEU A 99 -6.48 0.84 -0.01
N LEU A 100 -6.79 -0.29 -0.63
CA LEU A 100 -8.09 -0.60 -1.23
C LEU A 100 -8.59 -1.91 -0.63
N ILE A 101 -9.73 -1.88 0.06
CA ILE A 101 -10.29 -3.03 0.78
C ILE A 101 -11.79 -3.22 0.47
N GLY A 102 -12.22 -4.47 0.33
CA GLY A 102 -13.64 -4.84 0.27
C GLY A 102 -14.26 -4.87 1.67
N VAL A 103 -15.39 -4.19 1.85
CA VAL A 103 -16.08 -4.02 3.13
C VAL A 103 -17.58 -4.32 3.00
N GLY A 104 -18.31 -4.27 4.11
CA GLY A 104 -19.76 -4.47 4.17
C GLY A 104 -20.16 -5.85 4.69
N ASP A 105 -21.46 -6.06 4.84
CA ASP A 105 -22.02 -7.25 5.48
C ASP A 105 -22.07 -8.46 4.52
N VAL A 106 -20.94 -9.17 4.40
CA VAL A 106 -20.80 -10.29 3.45
C VAL A 106 -20.13 -11.50 4.09
N ILE A 107 -20.92 -12.50 4.45
CA ILE A 107 -20.41 -13.83 4.80
C ILE A 107 -20.64 -14.80 3.63
N GLY A 108 -19.54 -15.22 2.99
CA GLY A 108 -19.54 -15.99 1.73
C GLY A 108 -18.50 -15.46 0.74
N VAL A 109 -17.84 -16.37 0.02
CA VAL A 109 -16.75 -16.00 -0.91
C VAL A 109 -17.34 -15.42 -2.19
N LYS A 110 -17.48 -14.09 -2.22
CA LYS A 110 -17.83 -13.29 -3.40
C LYS A 110 -17.12 -11.92 -3.33
N PRO A 111 -17.01 -11.18 -4.45
CA PRO A 111 -16.57 -9.80 -4.40
C PRO A 111 -17.49 -8.95 -3.51
N ALA A 112 -16.91 -8.02 -2.75
CA ALA A 112 -17.67 -7.04 -1.98
C ALA A 112 -18.50 -6.13 -2.89
N ASP A 113 -19.61 -5.63 -2.36
CA ASP A 113 -20.43 -4.60 -3.03
C ASP A 113 -19.97 -3.19 -2.63
N GLU A 114 -19.24 -3.08 -1.51
CA GLU A 114 -18.70 -1.83 -0.96
C GLU A 114 -17.18 -1.90 -0.81
N TYR A 115 -16.52 -0.76 -1.02
CA TYR A 115 -15.07 -0.66 -0.98
C TYR A 115 -14.63 0.63 -0.29
N ILE A 116 -13.54 0.54 0.48
CA ILE A 116 -12.82 1.71 1.00
C ILE A 116 -11.51 1.86 0.23
N PHE A 117 -11.28 3.05 -0.30
CA PHE A 117 -9.97 3.53 -0.72
C PHE A 117 -9.49 4.59 0.27
N THR A 118 -8.37 4.35 0.94
CA THR A 118 -7.78 5.29 1.90
C THR A 118 -6.29 5.45 1.66
N VAL A 119 -5.74 6.61 2.02
CA VAL A 119 -4.31 6.90 1.94
C VAL A 119 -3.87 7.48 3.27
N PHE A 120 -2.90 6.85 3.92
CA PHE A 120 -2.22 7.43 5.08
C PHE A 120 -0.73 7.60 4.81
N ALA A 121 -0.04 8.39 5.63
CA ALA A 121 1.37 8.70 5.44
C ALA A 121 2.17 8.59 6.75
N MET A 122 3.47 8.34 6.61
CA MET A 122 4.40 8.31 7.75
C MET A 122 5.83 8.68 7.31
N PRO A 123 6.59 9.45 8.11
CA PRO A 123 7.98 9.72 7.79
C PRO A 123 8.81 8.45 7.94
N VAL A 124 9.66 8.17 6.96
CA VAL A 124 10.59 7.03 6.98
C VAL A 124 12.02 7.52 6.78
N GLY A 125 12.93 7.04 7.63
CA GLY A 125 14.36 7.35 7.54
C GLY A 125 15.03 6.70 6.32
N SER A 126 16.30 7.02 6.12
CA SER A 126 17.14 6.27 5.16
C SER A 126 17.17 4.79 5.56
N TYR A 127 16.86 3.91 4.61
CA TYR A 127 16.93 2.45 4.78
C TYR A 127 18.33 1.97 5.14
N PHE A 128 19.36 2.74 4.77
CA PHE A 128 20.75 2.38 5.01
C PHE A 128 21.45 3.46 5.83
N LYS A 129 21.35 3.36 7.15
CA LYS A 129 22.21 4.11 8.07
C LYS A 129 23.64 3.57 7.92
N GLY A 130 24.43 4.14 7.00
CA GLY A 130 25.81 3.71 6.71
C GLY A 130 26.16 3.50 5.23
N GLY A 131 25.26 3.82 4.29
CA GLY A 131 25.48 3.57 2.85
C GLY A 131 25.08 2.16 2.43
N LEU A 132 25.40 1.73 1.22
CA LEU A 132 24.92 0.46 0.64
C LEU A 132 25.58 -0.76 1.32
N ALA A 133 25.06 -1.16 2.48
CA ALA A 133 25.47 -2.37 3.17
C ALA A 133 24.86 -3.61 2.48
N PRO A 134 25.66 -4.64 2.16
CA PRO A 134 25.15 -5.87 1.59
C PRO A 134 24.35 -6.68 2.61
N SER A 135 23.33 -7.39 2.15
CA SER A 135 22.55 -8.32 2.96
C SER A 135 22.85 -9.76 2.56
N LYS A 136 22.80 -10.67 3.54
CA LYS A 136 22.80 -12.12 3.29
C LYS A 136 21.37 -12.56 2.93
N PHE A 137 21.26 -13.54 2.03
CA PHE A 137 19.98 -14.08 1.57
C PHE A 137 20.01 -15.61 1.64
N VAL A 138 18.84 -16.21 1.81
CA VAL A 138 18.64 -17.65 1.84
C VAL A 138 17.61 -18.02 0.76
N ILE A 139 17.84 -19.15 0.09
CA ILE A 139 16.84 -19.73 -0.81
C ILE A 139 15.89 -20.57 0.03
N SER A 140 14.65 -20.11 0.18
CA SER A 140 13.56 -20.90 0.77
C SER A 140 13.20 -22.04 -0.18
N ARG A 141 13.24 -23.29 0.31
CA ARG A 141 12.83 -24.48 -0.45
C ARG A 141 11.49 -25.06 0.02
N ASP A 142 11.01 -24.66 1.20
CA ASP A 142 9.82 -25.22 1.84
C ASP A 142 8.59 -24.32 1.73
N TYR A 143 8.76 -23.07 1.27
CA TYR A 143 7.68 -22.08 1.20
C TYR A 143 7.69 -21.30 -0.12
N ASP A 144 6.49 -21.09 -0.65
CA ASP A 144 6.25 -20.26 -1.84
C ASP A 144 5.50 -18.97 -1.48
N ARG A 145 5.96 -17.84 -2.03
CA ARG A 145 5.26 -16.55 -1.89
C ARG A 145 3.97 -16.50 -2.72
N ALA A 146 3.96 -17.19 -3.85
CA ALA A 146 2.86 -17.14 -4.81
C ALA A 146 2.87 -18.38 -5.71
N ALA A 147 1.68 -18.88 -6.04
CA ALA A 147 1.51 -19.91 -7.06
C ALA A 147 1.71 -19.34 -8.49
N PRO A 148 2.05 -20.16 -9.50
CA PRO A 148 2.33 -19.71 -10.88
C PRO A 148 1.22 -18.86 -11.52
N LEU A 149 -0.04 -19.24 -11.30
CA LEU A 149 -1.22 -18.52 -11.80
C LEU A 149 -1.99 -17.80 -10.66
N GLY A 150 -1.31 -17.57 -9.53
CA GLY A 150 -1.90 -16.98 -8.34
C GLY A 150 -1.97 -15.45 -8.36
N THR A 151 -1.81 -14.85 -7.20
CA THR A 151 -1.85 -13.39 -6.98
C THR A 151 -0.47 -12.73 -7.03
N GLY A 152 0.58 -13.45 -7.44
CA GLY A 152 1.97 -12.97 -7.39
C GLY A 152 2.24 -11.71 -8.21
N GLY A 153 1.49 -11.51 -9.31
CA GLY A 153 1.55 -10.31 -10.16
C GLY A 153 0.74 -9.11 -9.64
N ALA A 154 0.01 -9.26 -8.54
CA ALA A 154 -0.76 -8.20 -7.89
C ALA A 154 -0.15 -7.83 -6.52
N LYS A 155 -0.45 -6.62 -6.03
CA LYS A 155 0.08 -6.13 -4.76
C LYS A 155 -0.94 -6.29 -3.63
N VAL A 156 -1.12 -7.54 -3.21
CA VAL A 156 -2.15 -7.96 -2.24
C VAL A 156 -1.54 -8.43 -0.94
N GLY A 157 -2.28 -8.29 0.17
CA GLY A 157 -1.86 -8.73 1.50
C GLY A 157 -1.55 -10.22 1.59
N GLY A 158 -2.31 -11.07 0.89
CA GLY A 158 -2.13 -12.53 0.90
C GLY A 158 -0.73 -12.98 0.48
N ASN A 159 -0.10 -12.27 -0.47
CA ASN A 159 1.27 -12.59 -0.89
C ASN A 159 2.32 -12.31 0.20
N TYR A 160 2.05 -11.38 1.11
CA TYR A 160 2.92 -11.06 2.24
C TYR A 160 2.69 -12.02 3.40
N ALA A 161 1.42 -12.38 3.65
CA ALA A 161 1.08 -13.41 4.63
C ALA A 161 1.80 -14.74 4.32
N ALA A 162 1.79 -15.17 3.05
CA ALA A 162 2.46 -16.39 2.60
C ALA A 162 3.99 -16.37 2.79
N SER A 163 4.64 -15.20 2.84
CA SER A 163 6.10 -15.11 3.00
C SER A 163 6.58 -15.10 4.45
N LEU A 164 5.70 -14.94 5.44
CA LEU A 164 6.12 -14.71 6.84
C LEU A 164 6.91 -15.87 7.44
N GLN A 165 6.51 -17.12 7.21
CA GLN A 165 7.22 -18.30 7.73
C GLN A 165 8.64 -18.43 7.14
N ALA A 166 8.79 -18.17 5.84
CA ALA A 166 10.08 -18.16 5.18
C ALA A 166 11.01 -17.07 5.74
N GLU A 167 10.48 -15.87 6.00
CA GLU A 167 11.22 -14.75 6.61
C GLU A 167 11.69 -15.08 8.03
N VAL A 168 10.84 -15.72 8.85
CA VAL A 168 11.20 -16.15 10.21
C VAL A 168 12.32 -17.20 10.15
N GLY A 169 12.18 -18.21 9.28
CA GLY A 169 13.20 -19.25 9.12
C GLY A 169 14.54 -18.72 8.58
N ALA A 170 14.53 -17.71 7.70
CA ALA A 170 15.76 -17.11 7.16
C ALA A 170 16.54 -16.26 8.19
N LYS A 171 15.88 -15.84 9.28
CA LYS A 171 16.49 -15.03 10.36
C LYS A 171 16.97 -15.86 11.55
N ALA A 172 16.53 -17.11 11.65
CA ALA A 172 16.99 -18.07 12.66
C ALA A 172 18.43 -18.53 12.36
#